data_AF-A0A3S4I7R1-F1
#
_entry.id   AF-A0A3S4I7R1-F1
#
_cell.length_a   1.000
_cell.length_b   1.000
_cell.length_c   1.000
_cell.angle_alpha   90.00
_cell.angle_beta   90.00
_cell.angle_gamma   90.00
#
_symmetry.space_group_name_H-M   'P 1'
#
loop_
_entity.id
_entity.type
_entity.pdbx_description
1 polymer ?
#
loop_
_entity_poly.entity_id
_entity_poly.type
_entity_poly.pdbx_seq_one_letter_code
_entity_poly.pdbx_strand_id
1 'polypeptide(L)' 'MRKKLPAVDVETQPGVRCQQVTRPVASVGLYIPGGSAPLFSTVLMLATPARIAGCKKVVLCSPPPIRG' A
#
# COMPACT_ATOMS: atom_id res chain seq x y z
N MET A 1 14.88 2.44 1.00
CA MET A 1 14.78 3.84 0.55
C MET A 1 13.33 4.31 0.65
N ARG A 2 12.97 5.15 1.64
CA ARG A 2 11.61 5.72 1.82
C ARG A 2 11.61 7.12 1.23
N LYS A 3 11.15 7.30 -0.01
CA LYS A 3 11.04 8.62 -0.63
C LYS A 3 9.82 9.32 -0.02
N LYS A 4 10.05 10.21 0.95
CA LYS A 4 8.99 11.11 1.43
C LYS A 4 8.74 12.15 0.34
N LEU A 5 7.47 12.34 -0.02
CA LEU A 5 7.08 13.48 -0.85
C LEU A 5 7.42 14.79 -0.12
N PRO A 6 7.79 15.86 -0.84
CA PRO A 6 7.98 17.16 -0.22
C PRO A 6 6.69 17.57 0.51
N ALA A 7 6.85 18.19 1.67
CA ALA A 7 5.70 18.71 2.42
C ALA A 7 5.04 19.83 1.61
N VAL A 8 3.72 19.74 1.42
CA VAL A 8 2.93 20.79 0.80
C VAL A 8 2.23 21.55 1.92
N ASP A 9 2.56 22.83 2.05
CA ASP A 9 2.00 23.76 3.02
C ASP A 9 1.93 25.14 2.36
N VAL A 10 0.71 25.63 2.11
CA VAL A 10 0.46 26.82 1.32
C VAL A 10 -0.60 27.67 1.99
N GLU A 11 -0.34 28.97 2.12
CA GLU A 11 -1.37 29.96 2.42
C GLU A 11 -1.97 30.45 1.09
N THR A 12 -3.22 30.08 0.81
CA THR A 12 -3.85 30.36 -0.49
C THR A 12 -4.28 31.81 -0.60
N GLN A 13 -4.71 32.40 0.52
CA GLN A 13 -5.05 33.80 0.73
C GLN A 13 -4.82 34.13 2.21
N PRO A 14 -4.73 35.42 2.61
CA PRO A 14 -4.51 35.80 4.00
C PRO A 14 -5.47 35.09 4.96
N GLY A 15 -4.91 34.30 5.88
CA GLY A 15 -5.65 33.54 6.88
C GLY A 15 -6.16 32.14 6.44
N VAL A 16 -5.92 31.72 5.19
CA VAL A 16 -6.35 30.41 4.68
C VAL A 16 -5.13 29.53 4.38
N ARG A 17 -4.83 28.59 5.28
CA ARG A 17 -3.68 27.67 5.17
C ARG A 17 -4.11 26.25 4.87
N CYS A 18 -3.52 25.66 3.83
CA CYS A 18 -3.78 24.32 3.36
C CYS A 18 -2.51 23.46 3.45
N GLN A 19 -2.64 22.24 3.94
CA GLN A 19 -1.53 21.28 4.08
C GLN A 19 -1.88 19.92 3.50
N GLN A 20 -0.88 19.23 2.93
CA GLN A 20 -1.01 17.83 2.53
C GLN A 20 -0.36 16.91 3.55
N VAL A 21 -1.14 16.01 4.14
CA VAL A 21 -0.67 15.04 5.13
C VAL A 21 -0.84 13.62 4.61
N THR A 22 0.26 12.90 4.41
CA THR A 22 0.22 11.48 4.03
C THR A 22 0.12 10.60 5.27
N ARG A 23 -0.89 9.72 5.31
CA ARG A 23 -1.06 8.72 6.37
C ARG A 23 -1.35 7.34 5.74
N PRO A 24 -0.79 6.25 6.27
CA PRO A 24 -1.11 4.92 5.78
C PRO A 24 -2.55 4.53 6.12
N VAL A 25 -3.12 3.67 5.28
CA VAL A 25 -4.40 3.03 5.57
C VAL A 25 -4.23 2.04 6.72
N ALA A 26 -5.23 1.95 7.61
CA ALA A 26 -5.15 1.08 8.77
C ALA A 26 -5.06 -0.41 8.41
N SER A 27 -5.81 -0.85 7.38
CA SER A 27 -5.86 -2.24 6.92
C SER A 27 -5.90 -2.30 5.40
N VAL A 28 -5.15 -3.24 4.81
CA VAL A 28 -5.13 -3.50 3.36
C VAL A 28 -5.24 -5.00 3.07
N GLY A 29 -5.98 -5.33 2.01
CA GLY A 29 -6.10 -6.70 1.47
C GLY A 29 -5.28 -6.84 0.19
N LEU A 30 -4.50 -7.91 0.08
CA LEU A 30 -3.67 -8.25 -1.07
C LEU A 30 -4.24 -9.51 -1.72
N TYR A 31 -4.77 -9.39 -2.92
CA TYR A 31 -5.21 -10.56 -3.69
C TYR A 31 -4.08 -11.05 -4.60
N ILE A 32 -3.73 -12.32 -4.46
CA ILE A 32 -2.72 -12.97 -5.29
C ILE A 32 -3.50 -13.95 -6.16
N PRO A 33 -3.51 -13.77 -7.48
CA PRO A 33 -4.10 -14.78 -8.35
C PRO A 33 -3.33 -16.09 -8.19
N GLY A 34 -4.07 -17.18 -8.05
CA GLY A 34 -3.55 -18.54 -7.94
C GLY A 34 -4.13 -19.44 -9.02
N GLY A 35 -3.42 -20.52 -9.31
CA GLY A 35 -3.72 -21.44 -10.41
C GLY A 35 -2.63 -22.51 -10.48
N SER A 36 -2.06 -22.74 -11.67
CA SER A 36 -1.01 -23.74 -11.91
C SER A 36 0.36 -23.37 -11.32
N ALA A 37 0.64 -22.08 -11.10
CA ALA A 37 1.91 -21.61 -10.55
C ALA A 37 1.70 -20.53 -9.48
N PRO A 38 2.44 -20.59 -8.34
CA PRO A 38 2.41 -19.54 -7.33
C PRO A 38 3.13 -18.27 -7.81
N LEU A 39 2.42 -17.14 -7.85
CA LEU A 39 2.95 -15.83 -8.28
C LEU A 39 3.62 -15.07 -7.12
N PHE A 40 4.78 -15.56 -6.67
CA PHE A 40 5.54 -14.94 -5.58
C PHE A 40 5.96 -13.49 -5.85
N SER A 41 6.18 -13.13 -7.11
CA SER A 41 6.52 -11.75 -7.50
C SER A 41 5.41 -10.76 -7.16
N THR A 42 4.14 -11.14 -7.37
CA THR A 42 2.97 -10.32 -7.02
C THR A 42 2.89 -10.07 -5.52
N VAL A 43 3.22 -11.08 -4.70
CA VAL A 43 3.28 -10.92 -3.24
C VAL A 43 4.29 -9.83 -2.88
N LEU A 44 5.51 -9.88 -3.43
CA LEU A 44 6.54 -8.89 -3.15
C LEU A 44 6.13 -7.49 -3.62
N MET A 45 5.53 -7.39 -4.81
CA MET A 45 5.13 -6.12 -5.40
C MET A 45 3.99 -5.44 -4.62
N LEU A 46 3.15 -6.21 -3.92
CA LEU A 46 2.05 -5.69 -3.11
C LEU A 46 2.41 -5.49 -1.63
N ALA A 47 3.08 -6.48 -1.01
CA ALA A 47 3.38 -6.46 0.41
C ALA A 47 4.49 -5.45 0.75
N THR A 48 5.51 -5.30 -0.12
CA THR A 48 6.62 -4.38 0.11
C THR A 48 6.16 -2.92 0.24
N PRO A 49 5.38 -2.34 -0.69
CA PRO A 49 4.90 -0.96 -0.54
C PRO A 49 3.94 -0.81 0.65
N ALA A 50 3.08 -1.80 0.94
CA ALA A 50 2.19 -1.75 2.10
C ALA A 50 2.98 -1.65 3.42
N ARG A 51 4.09 -2.39 3.52
CA ARG A 51 5.01 -2.32 4.68
C ARG A 51 5.76 -0.98 4.74
N ILE A 52 6.25 -0.47 3.61
CA ILE A 52 6.95 0.84 3.56
C ILE A 52 6.00 1.99 3.92
N ALA A 53 4.73 1.92 3.49
CA ALA A 53 3.70 2.89 3.84
C ALA A 53 3.39 2.89 5.34
N GLY A 54 3.48 1.72 6.01
CA GLY A 54 3.19 1.57 7.42
C GLY A 54 1.74 1.13 7.69
N CYS A 55 1.13 0.37 6.79
CA CYS A 55 -0.19 -0.22 7.03
C CYS A 55 -0.15 -1.15 8.24
N LYS A 56 -1.07 -0.96 9.21
CA LYS A 56 -1.06 -1.73 10.47
C LYS A 56 -1.46 -3.18 10.28
N LYS A 57 -2.45 -3.43 9.42
CA LYS A 57 -2.95 -4.76 9.09
C LYS A 57 -2.81 -5.02 7.59
N VAL A 58 -2.15 -6.13 7.25
CA VAL A 58 -1.97 -6.58 5.87
C VAL A 58 -2.52 -8.01 5.79
N VAL A 59 -3.58 -8.21 5.02
CA VAL A 59 -4.22 -9.52 4.81
C VAL A 59 -3.93 -9.97 3.38
N LEU A 60 -3.61 -11.25 3.20
CA LEU A 60 -3.36 -11.85 1.90
C LEU A 60 -4.42 -12.90 1.59
N CYS A 61 -5.02 -12.82 0.41
CA CYS A 61 -5.95 -13.80 -0.10
C CYS A 61 -5.41 -14.39 -1.40
N SER A 62 -5.35 -15.72 -1.50
CA SER A 62 -5.03 -16.45 -2.73
C SER A 62 -5.99 -17.63 -2.85
N PRO A 63 -6.53 -17.93 -4.05
CA PRO A 63 -7.22 -19.19 -4.25
C PRO A 63 -6.23 -20.35 -4.02
N PRO A 64 -6.73 -21.53 -3.59
CA PRO A 64 -5.89 -22.70 -3.38
C PRO A 64 -5.26 -23.19 -4.70
N PRO A 65 -4.16 -23.94 -4.66
CA PRO A 65 -3.58 -24.55 -5.86
C PRO A 65 -4.60 -25.43 -6.57
N ILE A 66 -4.65 -25.40 -7.90
CA ILE A 66 -5.38 -26.40 -8.68
C ILE A 66 -4.60 -27.72 -8.65
N ARG A 67 -4.78 -28.50 -7.59
CA ARG A 67 -4.42 -29.92 -7.57
C ARG A 67 -5.70 -30.74 -7.56
N GLY A 68 -5.97 -31.37 -8.71
CA GLY A 68 -6.61 -32.68 -8.77
C GLY A 68 -5.55 -33.76 -8.66
#